data_AF-A0A8R1XNY9-F1
#
_entry.id   AF-A0A8R1XNY9-F1
#
_cell.length_a   1.000
_cell.length_b   1.000
_cell.length_c   1.000
_cell.angle_alpha   90.00
_cell.angle_beta   90.00
_cell.angle_gamma   90.00
#
_symmetry.space_group_name_H-M   'P 1'
#
loop_
_entity.id
_entity.type
_entity.pdbx_description
1 polymer ?
#
loop_
_entity_poly.entity_id
_entity_poly.type
_entity_poly.pdbx_seq_one_letter_code
_entity_poly.pdbx_strand_id
1 'polypeptide(L)'
;MYKLKWLIRSMDLCKEASELAHNVIFNIILVVIIIISTIAIFLEIWIMFKTTNRILLHQNTRILIIVHQIWLILHCIARIFAHTYVLVTYWKTHADPCGYMALPWECFVTRIPITLTLFLNAASTPTVVIERAIATYFSSRYEKFGKSVAVILIIAQFFIVIGSFLSIISDIKLFESAKAVYCSTTTGKNATKVAVITGFYMTIEFISVLTFPILFFINKAILTHSFLIF
;
A
#
# COMPACT_ATOMS: atom_id res chain seq x y z
N MET A 1 11.78 42.61 11.43
CA MET A 1 11.48 41.47 12.34
C MET A 1 11.02 40.21 11.61
N TYR A 2 10.02 40.25 10.71
CA TYR A 2 9.52 39.05 9.99
C TYR A 2 10.59 38.28 9.19
N LYS A 3 11.46 38.99 8.45
CA LYS A 3 12.54 38.36 7.67
C LYS A 3 13.51 37.56 8.54
N LEU A 4 13.88 38.09 9.72
CA LEU A 4 14.75 37.40 10.66
C LEU A 4 14.10 36.13 11.23
N LYS A 5 12.82 36.21 11.63
CA LYS A 5 12.07 35.03 12.10
C LYS A 5 11.97 33.94 11.02
N TRP A 6 11.76 34.33 9.77
CA TRP A 6 11.71 33.38 8.65
C TRP A 6 13.06 32.72 8.39
N LEU A 7 14.15 33.49 8.43
CA LEU A 7 15.52 32.97 8.31
C LEU A 7 15.86 31.99 9.43
N ILE A 8 15.60 32.35 10.69
CA ILE A 8 15.82 31.47 11.84
C ILE A 8 15.05 30.16 11.67
N ARG A 9 13.75 30.24 11.36
CA ARG A 9 12.92 29.05 11.12
C ARG A 9 13.45 28.18 9.97
N SER A 10 13.93 28.79 8.89
CA SER A 10 14.51 28.03 7.77
C SER A 10 15.79 27.30 8.18
N MET A 11 16.66 27.94 8.97
CA MET A 11 17.87 27.32 9.49
C MET A 11 17.56 26.16 10.43
N ASP A 12 16.57 26.31 11.31
CA ASP A 12 16.14 25.25 12.21
C ASP A 12 15.65 24.01 11.44
N LEU A 13 14.82 24.20 10.40
CA LEU A 13 14.35 23.11 9.54
C LEU A 13 15.49 22.42 8.78
N CYS A 14 16.46 23.19 8.29
CA CYS A 14 17.62 22.62 7.61
C CYS A 14 18.51 21.82 8.56
N LYS A 15 18.67 22.28 9.81
CA LYS A 15 19.39 21.55 10.85
C LYS A 15 18.69 20.24 11.18
N GLU A 16 17.37 20.26 11.34
CA GLU A 16 16.54 19.07 11.59
C GLU A 16 16.68 18.04 10.46
N ALA A 17 16.66 18.50 9.19
CA ALA A 17 16.85 17.61 8.04
C ALA A 17 18.25 16.97 8.02
N SER A 18 19.28 17.74 8.35
CA SER A 18 20.65 17.23 8.48
C SER A 18 20.80 16.23 9.63
N GLU A 19 20.21 16.51 10.80
CA GLU A 19 20.21 15.60 11.94
C GLU A 19 19.51 14.28 11.61
N LEU A 20 18.38 14.33 10.89
CA LEU A 20 17.68 13.14 10.41
C LEU A 20 18.52 12.33 9.42
N ALA A 21 19.21 13.00 8.49
CA ALA A 21 20.07 12.34 7.50
C ALA A 21 21.27 11.62 8.15
N HIS A 22 21.85 12.20 9.20
CA HIS A 22 22.95 11.61 9.96
C HIS A 22 22.49 10.65 11.07
N ASN A 23 21.18 10.47 11.26
CA ASN A 23 20.67 9.54 12.26
C ASN A 23 20.91 8.09 11.81
N VAL A 24 21.90 7.44 12.45
CA VAL A 24 22.31 6.07 12.17
C VAL A 24 21.14 5.09 12.31
N ILE A 25 20.28 5.25 13.32
CA ILE A 25 19.13 4.36 13.55
C ILE A 25 18.15 4.48 12.38
N PHE A 26 17.87 5.69 11.93
CA PHE A 26 16.97 5.92 10.79
C PHE A 26 17.52 5.28 9.51
N ASN A 27 18.81 5.46 9.24
CA ASN A 27 19.47 4.84 8.08
C ASN A 27 19.44 3.30 8.16
N ILE A 28 19.65 2.71 9.33
CA ILE A 28 19.50 1.25 9.54
C ILE A 28 18.08 0.79 9.21
N ILE A 29 17.06 1.51 9.69
CA ILE A 29 15.65 1.18 9.41
C ILE A 29 15.38 1.19 7.90
N LEU A 30 15.88 2.19 7.17
CA LEU A 30 15.73 2.27 5.71
C LEU A 30 16.37 1.05 5.02
N VAL A 31 17.60 0.71 5.40
CA VAL A 31 18.32 -0.46 4.85
C VAL A 31 17.56 -1.76 5.14
N VAL A 32 17.09 -1.96 6.37
CA VAL A 32 16.31 -3.13 6.77
C VAL A 32 15.02 -3.24 5.95
N ILE A 33 14.30 -2.12 5.77
CA ILE A 33 13.10 -2.07 4.92
C ILE A 33 13.41 -2.50 3.49
N ILE A 34 14.50 -2.00 2.89
CA ILE A 34 14.91 -2.36 1.53
C ILE A 34 15.17 -3.87 1.45
N ILE A 35 15.95 -4.44 2.38
CA ILE A 35 16.26 -5.87 2.42
C ILE A 35 14.99 -6.72 2.53
N ILE A 36 14.09 -6.38 3.48
CA ILE A 36 12.83 -7.10 3.67
C ILE A 36 11.97 -7.03 2.41
N SER A 37 11.87 -5.86 1.77
CA SER A 37 11.11 -5.70 0.53
C SER A 37 11.72 -6.50 -0.63
N THR A 38 13.04 -6.60 -0.74
CA THR A 38 13.69 -7.44 -1.75
C THR A 38 13.39 -8.91 -1.53
N ILE A 39 13.51 -9.40 -0.28
CA ILE A 39 13.17 -10.80 0.06
C ILE A 39 11.69 -11.08 -0.22
N ALA A 40 10.80 -10.15 0.15
CA ALA A 40 9.37 -10.28 -0.08
C ALA A 40 9.04 -10.45 -1.57
N ILE A 41 9.68 -9.71 -2.48
CA ILE A 41 9.45 -9.86 -3.93
C ILE A 41 9.69 -11.30 -4.39
N PHE A 42 10.79 -11.92 -3.97
CA PHE A 42 11.09 -13.32 -4.34
C PHE A 42 10.04 -14.29 -3.76
N LEU A 43 9.62 -14.07 -2.51
CA LEU A 43 8.58 -14.88 -1.88
C LEU A 43 7.23 -14.73 -2.58
N GLU A 44 6.81 -13.52 -2.95
CA GLU A 44 5.54 -13.30 -3.64
C GLU A 44 5.53 -13.89 -5.05
N ILE A 45 6.64 -13.77 -5.80
CA ILE A 45 6.78 -14.43 -7.12
C ILE A 45 6.64 -15.96 -6.98
N TRP A 46 7.30 -16.54 -5.96
CA TRP A 46 7.20 -17.97 -5.67
C TRP A 46 5.77 -18.39 -5.30
N ILE A 47 5.11 -17.64 -4.43
CA ILE A 47 3.72 -17.88 -4.00
C ILE A 47 2.76 -17.75 -5.19
N MET A 48 2.94 -16.76 -6.05
CA MET A 48 2.15 -16.54 -7.26
C MET A 48 2.25 -17.73 -8.22
N PHE A 49 3.46 -18.26 -8.45
CA PHE A 49 3.66 -19.45 -9.28
C PHE A 49 2.99 -20.69 -8.69
N LYS A 50 3.14 -20.92 -7.38
CA LYS A 50 2.51 -22.05 -6.68
C LYS A 50 0.99 -21.97 -6.70
N THR A 51 0.43 -20.78 -6.49
CA THR A 51 -1.02 -20.53 -6.51
C THR A 51 -1.61 -20.82 -7.88
N THR A 52 -0.92 -20.40 -8.94
CA THR A 52 -1.37 -20.58 -10.32
C THR A 52 -1.40 -22.06 -10.72
N ASN A 53 -0.41 -22.84 -10.26
CA ASN A 53 -0.19 -24.21 -10.72
C ASN A 53 -0.79 -25.31 -9.82
N ARG A 54 -0.92 -25.08 -8.50
CA ARG A 54 -1.23 -26.17 -7.55
C ARG A 54 -2.59 -26.07 -6.87
N ILE A 55 -3.21 -24.89 -6.78
CA ILE A 55 -4.42 -24.73 -5.96
C ILE A 55 -5.66 -24.81 -6.85
N LEU A 56 -6.53 -25.80 -6.58
CA LEU A 56 -7.87 -25.93 -7.16
C LEU A 56 -8.80 -24.85 -6.58
N LEU A 57 -8.51 -23.58 -6.88
CA LEU A 57 -9.41 -22.46 -6.59
C LEU A 57 -10.31 -22.19 -7.78
N HIS A 58 -11.53 -21.74 -7.50
CA HIS A 58 -12.41 -21.14 -8.49
C HIS A 58 -11.66 -20.06 -9.27
N GLN A 59 -11.97 -19.95 -10.56
CA GLN A 59 -11.26 -19.07 -11.47
C GLN A 59 -11.29 -17.59 -11.01
N ASN A 60 -12.41 -17.13 -10.44
CA ASN A 60 -12.54 -15.78 -9.89
C ASN A 60 -11.60 -15.53 -8.72
N THR A 61 -11.65 -16.39 -7.69
CA THR A 61 -10.72 -16.34 -6.56
C THR A 61 -9.26 -16.34 -7.03
N ARG A 62 -8.91 -17.20 -8.01
CA ARG A 62 -7.55 -17.28 -8.57
C ARG A 62 -7.09 -15.95 -9.18
N ILE A 63 -7.93 -15.33 -10.00
CA ILE A 63 -7.64 -14.04 -10.62
C ILE A 63 -7.43 -12.96 -9.56
N LEU A 64 -8.31 -12.89 -8.55
CA LEU A 64 -8.21 -11.89 -7.48
C LEU A 64 -6.93 -12.07 -6.64
N ILE A 65 -6.54 -13.30 -6.32
CA ILE A 65 -5.30 -13.57 -5.59
C ILE A 65 -4.08 -13.18 -6.44
N ILE A 66 -4.07 -13.49 -7.73
CA ILE A 66 -2.97 -13.07 -8.62
C ILE A 66 -2.88 -11.54 -8.66
N VAL A 67 -4.01 -10.84 -8.75
CA VAL A 67 -4.04 -9.37 -8.74
C VAL A 67 -3.54 -8.79 -7.41
N HIS A 68 -3.98 -9.33 -6.27
CA HIS A 68 -3.45 -8.98 -4.96
C HIS A 68 -1.94 -9.18 -4.89
N GLN A 69 -1.44 -10.31 -5.42
CA GLN A 69 -0.01 -10.60 -5.45
C GLN A 69 0.78 -9.62 -6.31
N ILE A 70 0.23 -9.21 -7.45
CA ILE A 70 0.81 -8.14 -8.29
C ILE A 70 0.88 -6.82 -7.50
N TRP A 71 -0.16 -6.47 -6.72
CA TRP A 71 -0.14 -5.27 -5.88
C TRP A 71 0.92 -5.32 -4.78
N LEU A 72 1.15 -6.48 -4.16
CA LEU A 72 2.21 -6.66 -3.17
C LEU A 72 3.61 -6.49 -3.78
N ILE A 73 3.84 -7.07 -4.96
CA ILE A 73 5.11 -6.93 -5.69
C ILE A 73 5.34 -5.46 -6.06
N LEU A 74 4.33 -4.79 -6.64
CA LEU A 74 4.43 -3.37 -6.99
C LEU A 74 4.67 -2.48 -5.76
N HIS A 75 4.06 -2.81 -4.62
CA HIS A 75 4.30 -2.11 -3.36
C HIS A 75 5.75 -2.28 -2.87
N CYS A 76 6.29 -3.49 -2.95
CA CYS A 76 7.69 -3.74 -2.59
C CYS A 76 8.67 -3.00 -3.51
N ILE A 77 8.41 -2.98 -4.82
CA ILE A 77 9.21 -2.21 -5.78
C ILE A 77 9.16 -0.71 -5.45
N ALA A 78 7.96 -0.17 -5.19
CA ALA A 78 7.78 1.22 -4.80
C ALA A 78 8.54 1.57 -3.51
N ARG A 79 8.49 0.69 -2.50
CA ARG A 79 9.26 0.84 -1.25
C ARG A 79 10.76 0.85 -1.50
N ILE A 80 11.28 -0.10 -2.27
CA ILE A 80 12.71 -0.15 -2.60
C ILE A 80 13.13 1.15 -3.28
N PHE A 81 12.39 1.58 -4.30
CA PHE A 81 12.71 2.81 -5.03
C PHE A 81 12.73 4.03 -4.10
N ALA A 82 11.66 4.26 -3.32
CA ALA A 82 11.56 5.42 -2.45
C ALA A 82 12.61 5.44 -1.34
N HIS A 83 12.82 4.30 -0.65
CA HIS A 83 13.77 4.23 0.45
C HIS A 83 15.21 4.25 -0.03
N THR A 84 15.52 3.65 -1.19
CA THR A 84 16.84 3.77 -1.82
C THR A 84 17.12 5.21 -2.22
N TYR A 85 16.13 5.90 -2.81
CA TYR A 85 16.28 7.31 -3.16
C TYR A 85 16.60 8.18 -1.92
N VAL A 86 15.85 8.01 -0.82
CA VAL A 86 16.12 8.72 0.44
C VAL A 86 17.52 8.41 0.97
N LEU A 87 17.91 7.13 0.99
CA LEU A 87 19.21 6.70 1.49
C LEU A 87 20.37 7.27 0.65
N VAL A 88 20.25 7.26 -0.68
CA VAL A 88 21.23 7.86 -1.60
C VAL A 88 21.36 9.37 -1.36
N THR A 89 20.25 10.06 -1.15
CA THR A 89 20.27 11.51 -0.82
C THR A 89 20.96 11.76 0.51
N TYR A 90 20.73 10.93 1.53
CA TYR A 90 21.35 11.08 2.85
C TYR A 90 22.83 10.71 2.88
N TRP A 91 23.27 9.79 2.01
CA TRP A 91 24.69 9.46 1.85
C TRP A 91 25.47 10.50 1.04
N LYS A 92 24.81 11.33 0.24
CA LYS A 92 25.47 12.46 -0.41
C LYS A 92 25.80 13.50 0.63
N THR A 93 27.08 13.72 0.87
CA THR A 93 27.52 14.79 1.77
C THR A 93 27.17 16.15 1.17
N HIS A 94 26.25 16.86 1.82
CA HIS A 94 25.93 18.24 1.48
C HIS A 94 26.70 19.20 2.39
N ALA A 95 27.35 20.20 1.78
CA ALA A 95 28.01 21.27 2.53
C ALA A 95 27.01 22.18 3.25
N ASP A 96 25.82 22.36 2.66
CA ASP A 96 24.70 23.07 3.25
C ASP A 96 23.71 22.07 3.89
N PRO A 97 23.37 22.20 5.18
CA PRO A 97 22.33 21.41 5.84
C PRO A 97 20.98 21.40 5.10
N CYS A 98 20.64 22.49 4.40
CA CYS A 98 19.41 22.57 3.61
C CYS A 98 19.44 21.66 2.34
N GLY A 99 20.60 21.09 2.02
CA GLY A 99 20.78 20.11 0.95
C GLY A 99 20.05 18.79 1.19
N TYR A 100 19.83 18.42 2.46
CA TYR A 100 19.12 17.19 2.83
C TYR A 100 17.59 17.32 2.79
N MET A 101 17.06 18.54 2.63
CA MET A 101 15.62 18.76 2.51
C MET A 101 15.12 18.35 1.13
N ALA A 102 13.97 17.71 1.07
CA ALA A 102 13.37 17.22 -0.17
C ALA A 102 12.46 18.28 -0.80
N LEU A 103 12.52 18.41 -2.12
CA LEU A 103 11.57 19.19 -2.89
C LEU A 103 10.19 18.50 -2.91
N PRO A 104 9.09 19.27 -3.00
CA PRO A 104 7.75 18.68 -3.02
C PRO A 104 7.53 17.66 -4.15
N TRP A 105 8.13 17.87 -5.32
CA TRP A 105 8.04 16.91 -6.42
C TRP A 105 8.79 15.61 -6.13
N GLU A 106 9.93 15.64 -5.42
CA GLU A 106 10.67 14.44 -5.00
C GLU A 106 9.84 13.62 -4.01
N CYS A 107 9.20 14.31 -3.06
CA CYS A 107 8.27 13.67 -2.15
C CYS A 107 7.06 13.08 -2.86
N PHE A 108 6.54 13.76 -3.87
CA PHE A 108 5.41 13.28 -4.67
C PHE A 108 5.79 11.99 -5.43
N VAL A 109 6.90 12.01 -6.18
CA VAL A 109 7.36 10.86 -6.97
C VAL A 109 7.68 9.65 -6.08
N THR A 110 8.23 9.86 -4.88
CA THR A 110 8.58 8.76 -3.97
C THR A 110 7.38 8.24 -3.18
N ARG A 111 6.44 9.09 -2.76
CA ARG A 111 5.31 8.68 -1.90
C ARG A 111 4.11 8.15 -2.65
N ILE A 112 3.75 8.69 -3.81
CA ILE A 112 2.55 8.22 -4.52
C ILE A 112 2.60 6.73 -4.81
N PRO A 113 3.70 6.17 -5.38
CA PRO A 113 3.70 4.76 -5.73
C PRO A 113 3.47 3.89 -4.48
N ILE A 114 4.05 4.26 -3.33
CA ILE A 114 3.84 3.57 -2.06
C ILE A 114 2.39 3.71 -1.60
N THR A 115 1.85 4.93 -1.53
CA THR A 115 0.48 5.17 -1.03
C THR A 115 -0.56 4.49 -1.91
N LEU A 116 -0.42 4.58 -3.22
CA LEU A 116 -1.37 3.99 -4.17
C LEU A 116 -1.36 2.46 -4.08
N THR A 117 -0.17 1.85 -4.08
CA THR A 117 -0.04 0.39 -3.97
C THR A 117 -0.45 -0.12 -2.60
N LEU A 118 -0.21 0.64 -1.52
CA LEU A 118 -0.70 0.31 -0.18
C LEU A 118 -2.24 0.24 -0.17
N PHE A 119 -2.92 1.22 -0.74
CA PHE A 119 -4.38 1.21 -0.82
C PHE A 119 -4.92 0.13 -1.75
N LEU A 120 -4.24 -0.17 -2.86
CA LEU A 120 -4.59 -1.30 -3.73
C LEU A 120 -4.49 -2.63 -2.99
N ASN A 121 -3.42 -2.84 -2.21
CA ASN A 121 -3.28 -4.02 -1.35
C ASN A 121 -4.44 -4.09 -0.35
N ALA A 122 -4.69 -3.01 0.38
CA ALA A 122 -5.75 -2.97 1.38
C ALA A 122 -7.16 -3.15 0.80
N ALA A 123 -7.41 -2.65 -0.41
CA ALA A 123 -8.68 -2.84 -1.11
C ALA A 123 -8.85 -4.27 -1.67
N SER A 124 -7.75 -4.94 -2.02
CA SER A 124 -7.81 -6.26 -2.66
C SER A 124 -8.09 -7.43 -1.69
N THR A 125 -7.72 -7.31 -0.41
CA THR A 125 -8.09 -8.30 0.61
C THR A 125 -9.62 -8.46 0.78
N PRO A 126 -10.40 -7.39 1.03
CA PRO A 126 -11.85 -7.50 1.15
C PRO A 126 -12.52 -7.96 -0.15
N THR A 127 -11.98 -7.67 -1.34
CA THR A 127 -12.60 -8.17 -2.57
C THR A 127 -12.47 -9.68 -2.72
N VAL A 128 -11.36 -10.27 -2.28
CA VAL A 128 -11.24 -11.74 -2.17
C VAL A 128 -12.30 -12.28 -1.19
N VAL A 129 -12.46 -11.65 -0.03
CA VAL A 129 -13.47 -12.08 0.97
C VAL A 129 -14.89 -11.97 0.43
N ILE A 130 -15.23 -10.86 -0.23
CA ILE A 130 -16.54 -10.64 -0.84
C ILE A 130 -16.80 -11.68 -1.93
N GLU A 131 -15.84 -11.95 -2.80
CA GLU A 131 -15.96 -13.00 -3.82
C GLU A 131 -16.24 -14.36 -3.20
N ARG A 132 -15.51 -14.72 -2.14
CA ARG A 132 -15.72 -15.96 -1.40
C ARG A 132 -17.08 -16.03 -0.73
N ALA A 133 -17.56 -14.93 -0.15
CA ALA A 133 -18.89 -14.86 0.44
C ALA A 133 -19.99 -15.06 -0.62
N ILE A 134 -19.88 -14.40 -1.78
CA ILE A 134 -20.81 -14.56 -2.91
C ILE A 134 -20.79 -16.00 -3.42
N ALA A 135 -19.60 -16.59 -3.61
CA ALA A 135 -19.46 -17.96 -4.07
C ALA A 135 -20.05 -18.98 -3.08
N THR A 136 -19.89 -18.74 -1.78
CA THR A 136 -20.45 -19.61 -0.72
C THR A 136 -21.98 -19.52 -0.69
N TYR A 137 -22.54 -18.30 -0.75
CA TYR A 137 -23.98 -18.08 -0.67
C TYR A 137 -24.72 -18.52 -1.95
N PHE A 138 -24.14 -18.30 -3.12
CA PHE A 138 -24.75 -18.63 -4.42
C PHE A 138 -24.11 -19.84 -5.11
N SER A 139 -23.61 -20.83 -4.35
CA SER A 139 -22.80 -21.95 -4.87
C SER A 139 -23.32 -22.57 -6.18
N SER A 140 -24.61 -22.90 -6.26
CA SER A 140 -25.23 -23.51 -7.47
C SER A 140 -25.25 -22.59 -8.70
N ARG A 141 -25.45 -21.27 -8.50
CA ARG A 141 -25.52 -20.30 -9.61
C ARG A 141 -24.14 -19.74 -9.95
N TYR A 142 -23.21 -19.75 -9.00
CA TYR A 142 -21.92 -19.10 -9.09
C TYR A 142 -21.06 -19.61 -10.25
N GLU A 143 -21.12 -20.91 -10.54
CA GLU A 143 -20.38 -21.54 -11.64
C GLU A 143 -20.70 -20.93 -13.01
N LYS A 144 -21.92 -20.40 -13.18
CA LYS A 144 -22.37 -19.77 -14.44
C LYS A 144 -21.87 -18.33 -14.63
N PHE A 145 -21.33 -17.68 -13.59
CA PHE A 145 -20.87 -16.30 -13.69
C PHE A 145 -19.53 -16.14 -14.43
N GLY A 146 -18.82 -17.24 -14.70
CA GLY A 146 -17.52 -17.20 -15.36
C GLY A 146 -16.53 -16.31 -14.62
N LYS A 147 -15.81 -15.44 -15.35
CA LYS A 147 -14.79 -14.50 -14.80
C LYS A 147 -15.35 -13.13 -14.39
N SER A 148 -16.64 -12.89 -14.60
CA SER A 148 -17.23 -11.55 -14.54
C SER A 148 -17.12 -10.93 -13.14
N VAL A 149 -17.35 -11.73 -12.10
CA VAL A 149 -17.31 -11.27 -10.70
C VAL A 149 -15.93 -10.72 -10.34
N ALA A 150 -14.85 -11.43 -10.70
CA ALA A 150 -13.50 -10.96 -10.43
C ALA A 150 -13.20 -9.63 -11.15
N VAL A 151 -13.58 -9.51 -12.43
CA VAL A 151 -13.36 -8.29 -13.21
C VAL A 151 -14.09 -7.09 -12.59
N ILE A 152 -15.36 -7.25 -12.22
CA ILE A 152 -16.15 -6.19 -11.57
C ILE A 152 -15.50 -5.75 -10.26
N LEU A 153 -15.06 -6.70 -9.44
CA LEU A 153 -14.40 -6.41 -8.16
C LEU A 153 -13.04 -5.72 -8.34
N ILE A 154 -12.27 -6.06 -9.38
CA ILE A 154 -11.01 -5.38 -9.70
C ILE A 154 -11.27 -3.93 -10.12
N ILE A 155 -12.26 -3.72 -11.00
CA ILE A 155 -12.66 -2.38 -11.42
C ILE A 155 -13.09 -1.54 -10.20
N ALA A 156 -13.89 -2.11 -9.31
CA ALA A 156 -14.30 -1.46 -8.07
C ALA A 156 -13.11 -1.08 -7.18
N GLN A 157 -12.10 -1.95 -7.03
CA GLN A 157 -10.86 -1.63 -6.30
C GLN A 157 -10.20 -0.38 -6.87
N PHE A 158 -9.99 -0.32 -8.19
CA PHE A 158 -9.37 0.84 -8.83
C PHE A 158 -10.15 2.12 -8.57
N PHE A 159 -11.47 2.11 -8.74
CA PHE A 159 -12.28 3.32 -8.51
C PHE A 159 -12.24 3.79 -7.05
N ILE A 160 -12.37 2.87 -6.09
CA ILE A 160 -12.32 3.21 -4.66
C ILE A 160 -10.95 3.77 -4.29
N VAL A 161 -9.87 3.13 -4.76
CA VAL A 161 -8.50 3.54 -4.44
C VAL A 161 -8.15 4.87 -5.11
N ILE A 162 -8.44 5.03 -6.41
CA ILE A 162 -8.20 6.29 -7.12
C ILE A 162 -9.01 7.41 -6.47
N GLY A 163 -10.28 7.20 -6.14
CA GLY A 163 -11.11 8.18 -5.43
C GLY A 163 -10.54 8.58 -4.07
N SER A 164 -10.12 7.58 -3.27
CA SER A 164 -9.46 7.80 -1.97
C SER A 164 -8.16 8.60 -2.12
N PHE A 165 -7.34 8.23 -3.10
CA PHE A 165 -6.07 8.87 -3.37
C PHE A 165 -6.25 10.33 -3.85
N LEU A 166 -7.17 10.57 -4.78
CA LEU A 166 -7.52 11.92 -5.24
C LEU A 166 -8.01 12.82 -4.09
N SER A 167 -8.76 12.25 -3.14
CA SER A 167 -9.21 12.96 -1.94
C SER A 167 -8.06 13.40 -1.02
N ILE A 168 -6.98 12.62 -0.94
CA ILE A 168 -5.79 12.95 -0.13
C ILE A 168 -4.96 14.04 -0.80
N ILE A 169 -4.76 13.95 -2.12
CA ILE A 169 -3.89 14.88 -2.84
C ILE A 169 -4.56 16.22 -3.16
N SER A 170 -5.90 16.32 -3.10
CA SER A 170 -6.64 17.53 -3.43
C SER A 170 -6.21 18.77 -2.62
N ASP A 171 -5.69 18.55 -1.40
CA ASP A 171 -5.27 19.63 -0.51
C ASP A 171 -3.75 19.90 -0.58
N ILE A 172 -3.01 19.10 -1.34
CA ILE A 172 -1.55 19.19 -1.45
C ILE A 172 -1.18 20.18 -2.57
N LYS A 173 -0.42 21.21 -2.24
CA LYS A 173 0.16 22.13 -3.23
C LYS A 173 1.45 21.54 -3.82
N LEU A 174 1.33 20.84 -4.94
CA LEU A 174 2.47 20.16 -5.60
C LEU A 174 3.57 21.10 -6.09
N PHE A 175 3.20 22.33 -6.49
CA PHE A 175 4.11 23.32 -7.06
C PHE A 175 4.62 24.33 -6.05
N GLU A 176 4.49 24.06 -4.76
CA GLU A 176 5.10 24.91 -3.74
C GLU A 176 6.64 24.74 -3.79
N SER A 177 7.39 25.83 -3.61
CA SER A 177 8.87 25.80 -3.65
C SER A 177 9.49 25.47 -2.30
N ALA A 178 8.68 25.41 -1.24
CA ALA A 178 9.15 25.13 0.11
C ALA A 178 9.59 23.65 0.21
N LYS A 179 10.88 23.44 0.49
CA LYS A 179 11.40 22.10 0.76
C LYS A 179 10.86 21.56 2.08
N ALA A 180 10.65 20.26 2.14
CA ALA A 180 10.23 19.55 3.34
C ALA A 180 11.44 18.90 4.03
N VAL A 181 11.43 18.90 5.37
CA VAL A 181 12.42 18.16 6.20
C VAL A 181 12.35 16.66 5.90
N TYR A 182 11.13 16.15 5.74
CA TYR A 182 10.85 14.76 5.41
C TYR A 182 9.59 14.65 4.56
N CYS A 183 9.59 13.71 3.62
CA CYS A 183 8.44 13.44 2.77
C CYS A 183 7.35 12.70 3.55
N SER A 184 6.30 13.41 3.97
CA SER A 184 5.09 12.83 4.56
C SER A 184 3.91 12.98 3.62
N THR A 185 3.07 11.96 3.50
CA THR A 185 1.77 12.04 2.82
C THR A 185 0.78 12.89 3.61
N THR A 186 1.00 13.00 4.93
CA THR A 186 0.18 13.78 5.85
C THR A 186 0.77 15.18 6.06
N THR A 187 -0.05 16.19 5.83
CA THR A 187 0.16 17.60 6.12
C THR A 187 -0.90 18.05 7.14
N GLY A 188 -0.69 19.20 7.79
CA GLY A 188 -1.69 19.73 8.72
C GLY A 188 -3.07 19.98 8.10
N LYS A 189 -3.16 20.12 6.76
CA LYS A 189 -4.43 20.37 6.05
C LYS A 189 -5.21 19.09 5.73
N ASN A 190 -4.52 18.00 5.40
CA ASN A 190 -5.15 16.73 5.02
C ASN A 190 -5.05 15.65 6.11
N ALA A 191 -4.48 15.95 7.28
CA ALA A 191 -4.26 14.97 8.35
C ALA A 191 -5.53 14.20 8.76
N THR A 192 -6.64 14.90 8.93
CA THR A 192 -7.93 14.27 9.26
C THR A 192 -8.42 13.36 8.15
N LYS A 193 -8.33 13.80 6.88
CA LYS A 193 -8.70 12.99 5.71
C LYS A 193 -7.84 11.73 5.59
N VAL A 194 -6.52 11.88 5.71
CA VAL A 194 -5.58 10.74 5.66
C VAL A 194 -5.86 9.77 6.80
N ALA A 195 -6.10 10.25 8.02
CA ALA A 195 -6.43 9.40 9.16
C ALA A 195 -7.74 8.63 8.96
N VAL A 196 -8.80 9.30 8.48
CA VAL A 196 -10.10 8.65 8.20
C VAL A 196 -9.97 7.59 7.11
N ILE A 197 -9.32 7.92 5.99
CA ILE A 197 -9.14 6.99 4.86
C ILE A 197 -8.29 5.80 5.28
N THR A 198 -7.15 6.04 5.94
CA THR A 198 -6.27 4.96 6.37
C THR A 198 -6.95 4.10 7.44
N GLY A 199 -7.68 4.71 8.39
CA GLY A 199 -8.45 4.00 9.40
C GLY A 199 -9.57 3.14 8.79
N PHE A 200 -10.22 3.62 7.74
CA PHE A 200 -11.18 2.84 6.96
C PHE A 200 -10.53 1.60 6.36
N TYR A 201 -9.39 1.75 5.65
CA TYR A 201 -8.65 0.62 5.09
C TYR A 201 -8.21 -0.39 6.16
N MET A 202 -7.65 0.07 7.28
CA MET A 202 -7.28 -0.83 8.38
C MET A 202 -8.47 -1.61 8.93
N THR A 203 -9.63 -0.95 9.07
CA THR A 203 -10.84 -1.58 9.60
C THR A 203 -11.37 -2.65 8.66
N ILE A 204 -11.44 -2.37 7.36
CA ILE A 204 -11.93 -3.36 6.38
C ILE A 204 -10.95 -4.54 6.23
N GLU A 205 -9.64 -4.28 6.29
CA GLU A 205 -8.63 -5.35 6.28
C GLU A 205 -8.76 -6.23 7.51
N PHE A 206 -8.89 -5.64 8.70
CA PHE A 206 -9.07 -6.38 9.94
C PHE A 206 -10.31 -7.28 9.90
N ILE A 207 -11.45 -6.74 9.46
CA ILE A 207 -12.69 -7.52 9.28
C ILE A 207 -12.48 -8.65 8.27
N SER A 208 -11.75 -8.38 7.19
CA SER A 208 -11.48 -9.37 6.14
C SER A 208 -10.62 -10.53 6.66
N VAL A 209 -9.59 -10.23 7.44
CA VAL A 209 -8.72 -11.24 8.09
C VAL A 209 -9.50 -12.13 9.04
N LEU A 210 -10.47 -11.59 9.78
CA LEU A 210 -11.34 -12.38 10.66
C LEU A 210 -12.37 -13.21 9.88
N THR A 211 -12.92 -12.67 8.80
CA THR A 211 -13.97 -13.32 8.02
C THR A 211 -13.44 -14.45 7.17
N PHE A 212 -12.21 -14.35 6.66
CA PHE A 212 -11.65 -15.33 5.74
C PHE A 212 -11.54 -16.76 6.33
N PRO A 213 -11.03 -16.97 7.56
CA PRO A 213 -11.06 -18.28 8.22
C PRO A 213 -12.46 -18.83 8.41
N ILE A 214 -13.43 -17.98 8.79
CA ILE A 214 -14.82 -18.39 9.00
C ILE A 214 -15.42 -18.93 7.70
N LEU A 215 -15.25 -18.20 6.60
CA LEU A 215 -15.69 -18.63 5.27
C LEU A 215 -14.98 -19.92 4.82
N PHE A 216 -13.71 -20.09 5.18
CA PHE A 216 -12.98 -21.32 4.89
C PHE A 216 -13.59 -22.53 5.63
N PHE A 217 -13.93 -22.39 6.91
CA PHE A 217 -14.58 -23.45 7.69
C PHE A 217 -15.97 -23.80 7.17
N ILE A 218 -16.79 -22.80 6.84
CA ILE A 218 -18.14 -23.02 6.27
C ILE A 218 -18.04 -23.77 4.93
N ASN A 219 -17.15 -23.35 4.04
CA ASN A 219 -16.96 -24.02 2.75
C ASN A 219 -16.47 -25.46 2.92
N LYS A 220 -15.58 -25.71 3.89
CA LYS A 220 -15.13 -27.06 4.21
C LYS A 220 -16.29 -27.92 4.72
N ALA A 221 -17.12 -27.38 5.60
CA ALA A 221 -18.30 -28.08 6.15
C ALA A 221 -19.31 -28.45 5.05
N ILE A 222 -19.61 -27.51 4.15
CA ILE A 222 -20.50 -27.75 2.99
C ILE A 222 -19.92 -28.85 2.10
N LEU A 223 -18.62 -28.79 1.77
CA LEU A 223 -17.96 -29.80 0.95
C LEU A 223 -18.02 -31.19 1.60
N THR A 224 -17.75 -31.29 2.90
CA THR A 224 -17.87 -32.58 3.63
C THR A 224 -19.30 -33.08 3.67
N HIS A 225 -20.30 -32.19 3.80
CA HIS A 225 -21.70 -32.59 3.80
C HIS A 225 -22.17 -33.03 2.40
N SER A 226 -21.70 -32.40 1.33
CA SER A 226 -22.02 -32.84 -0.04
C SER A 226 -21.38 -34.19 -0.39
N PHE A 227 -20.22 -34.52 0.19
CA PHE A 227 -19.58 -35.83 0.04
C PHE A 227 -20.26 -36.94 0.87
N LEU A 228 -20.98 -36.61 1.94
CA LEU A 228 -21.72 -37.61 2.74
C LEU A 228 -23.10 -37.97 2.16
N ILE A 229 -23.59 -37.21 1.18
CA ILE A 229 -24.88 -37.44 0.50
C ILE A 229 -24.73 -38.38 -0.73
N PHE A 230 -23.49 -38.66 -1.16
CA PHE A 230 -23.17 -39.61 -2.23
C PHE A 230 -22.41 -40.82 -1.67
#